data_AF-A0A3M1D473-F1
#
_entry.id   AF-A0A3M1D473-F1
#
_cell.length_a   1.000
_cell.length_b   1.000
_cell.length_c   1.000
_cell.angle_alpha   90.00
_cell.angle_beta   90.00
_cell.angle_gamma   90.00
#
_symmetry.space_group_name_H-M   'P 1'
#
loop_
_entity.id
_entity.type
_entity.pdbx_description
1 polymer ?
#
loop_
_entity_poly.entity_id
_entity_poly.type
_entity_poly.pdbx_seq_one_letter_code
_entity_poly.pdbx_strand_id
1 'polypeptide(L)'
;MSRIGLTYALGFIALSLLLAPGCGDKAPVDTGGAADGGAADGGGGDGGTDGGDVDWPDNDKDGWTQDVDCDDEVPEVNPGATEICNGKDDDCDPTTDESGWITIGDTSFESLQAAIDVATYDDTVSVCGGIFAEQLVVDHDLNLISELGVTGTVVDGSGTAGSTLVVTGGHVVIQGFSFTGGTGADHESAGDLQGGGVYISNVDTTILSRCDVSGNSADRGGGIYVAEGANVTLQYSTVSGNSAAEGGAIYGNVADITLNSSEVTANTATIRGGGLTGVEADFTMNSGVAHANSAPQGGGAAIDDDSSLRVVGSDWGEGDDDDNVPDDVWTPEASYDGYGDGSTFTCNPAGCS
;
A
#
# COMPACT_ATOMS: atom_id res chain seq x y z
N MET A 1 16.14 20.16 51.86
CA MET A 1 17.05 19.29 52.65
C MET A 1 16.76 17.86 52.19
N SER A 2 17.68 17.00 51.78
CA SER A 2 19.14 17.09 51.72
C SER A 2 19.67 16.68 50.34
N ARG A 3 20.81 17.29 49.99
CA ARG A 3 21.75 16.87 48.96
C ARG A 3 22.21 15.42 49.17
N ILE A 4 22.36 14.68 48.07
CA ILE A 4 23.54 13.86 47.78
C ILE A 4 23.91 14.20 46.33
N GLY A 5 25.21 14.32 46.04
CA GLY A 5 25.72 14.43 44.68
C GLY A 5 26.94 13.54 44.52
N LEU A 6 27.22 13.12 43.30
CA LEU A 6 28.53 12.61 42.91
C LEU A 6 28.87 13.13 41.51
N THR A 7 30.16 13.19 41.20
CA THR A 7 30.72 14.01 40.11
C THR A 7 31.75 13.20 39.33
N TYR A 8 32.00 13.60 38.08
CA TYR A 8 32.97 13.04 37.12
C TYR A 8 32.51 11.74 36.41
N ALA A 9 32.89 11.49 35.14
CA ALA A 9 33.92 12.15 34.33
C ALA A 9 33.49 12.40 32.86
N LEU A 10 34.06 13.44 32.26
CA LEU A 10 34.12 13.63 30.80
C LEU A 10 35.19 12.69 30.23
N GLY A 11 34.84 11.90 29.22
CA GLY A 11 35.77 11.10 28.42
C GLY A 11 35.52 11.33 26.92
N PHE A 12 36.39 12.11 26.29
CA PHE A 12 36.52 12.16 24.83
C PHE A 12 37.41 10.99 24.34
N ILE A 13 37.41 10.74 23.01
CA ILE A 13 38.23 9.77 22.26
C ILE A 13 37.60 8.35 22.24
N ALA A 14 37.39 7.67 21.10
CA ALA A 14 37.68 7.98 19.70
C ALA A 14 36.51 7.61 18.77
N LEU A 15 36.37 8.38 17.68
CA LEU A 15 35.68 7.93 16.47
C LEU A 15 36.52 6.83 15.82
N SER A 16 36.09 5.58 15.98
CA SER A 16 36.69 4.41 15.33
C SER A 16 35.74 3.93 14.24
N LEU A 17 35.85 4.55 13.07
CA LEU A 17 35.14 4.18 11.86
C LEU A 17 35.53 2.75 11.45
N LEU A 18 34.69 1.76 11.75
CA LEU A 18 34.76 0.46 11.09
C LEU A 18 34.14 0.60 9.71
N LEU A 19 34.97 1.07 8.78
CA LEU A 19 34.82 0.67 7.39
C LEU A 19 34.99 -0.86 7.37
N ALA A 20 33.89 -1.58 7.12
CA ALA A 20 34.01 -2.73 6.24
C ALA A 20 34.57 -2.22 4.90
N PRO A 21 35.33 -3.02 4.14
CA PRO A 21 35.62 -2.68 2.76
C PRO A 21 34.27 -2.61 2.02
N GLY A 22 33.80 -1.39 1.75
CA GLY A 22 32.87 -1.15 0.67
C GLY A 22 33.65 -1.35 -0.62
N CYS A 23 33.13 -2.15 -1.51
CA CYS A 23 33.87 -2.62 -2.67
C CYS A 23 33.77 -1.64 -3.85
N GLY A 24 34.33 -2.02 -4.99
CA GLY A 24 34.75 -1.09 -6.04
C GLY A 24 33.62 -0.58 -6.94
N ASP A 25 33.67 0.72 -7.26
CA ASP A 25 32.91 1.36 -8.34
C ASP A 25 32.87 0.52 -9.63
N LYS A 26 31.68 0.37 -10.21
CA LYS A 26 31.47 -0.51 -11.36
C LYS A 26 30.01 -0.33 -11.95
N ALA A 27 29.79 0.08 -13.22
CA ALA A 27 28.55 -0.12 -14.08
C ALA A 27 28.78 -0.02 -15.64
N PRO A 28 28.17 -0.78 -16.62
CA PRO A 28 27.44 -2.11 -16.68
C PRO A 28 27.81 -3.09 -17.89
N VAL A 29 27.21 -4.32 -18.02
CA VAL A 29 27.50 -5.41 -19.06
C VAL A 29 26.40 -5.68 -20.11
N ASP A 30 26.83 -6.18 -21.27
CA ASP A 30 26.04 -6.63 -22.43
C ASP A 30 26.01 -8.17 -22.59
N THR A 31 24.84 -8.76 -22.88
CA THR A 31 24.68 -10.22 -23.08
C THR A 31 24.69 -10.60 -24.57
N GLY A 32 25.72 -11.35 -24.98
CA GLY A 32 25.95 -11.66 -26.40
C GLY A 32 25.09 -12.80 -26.99
N GLY A 33 24.80 -12.73 -28.29
CA GLY A 33 24.35 -13.91 -29.04
C GLY A 33 23.77 -13.74 -30.46
N ALA A 34 24.62 -13.65 -31.50
CA ALA A 34 24.29 -14.07 -32.88
C ALA A 34 25.57 -14.27 -33.73
N ALA A 35 25.49 -15.02 -34.85
CA ALA A 35 26.64 -15.68 -35.48
C ALA A 35 26.95 -15.33 -36.96
N ASP A 36 28.19 -15.67 -37.35
CA ASP A 36 28.73 -16.01 -38.68
C ASP A 36 28.91 -14.92 -39.76
N GLY A 37 30.00 -15.03 -40.53
CA GLY A 37 30.36 -14.18 -41.66
C GLY A 37 31.86 -13.98 -41.89
N GLY A 38 32.64 -15.06 -42.10
CA GLY A 38 34.12 -14.98 -42.15
C GLY A 38 34.78 -14.60 -43.49
N ALA A 39 36.08 -14.27 -43.44
CA ALA A 39 37.06 -14.34 -44.54
C ALA A 39 38.51 -14.37 -44.00
N ALA A 40 39.45 -14.99 -44.73
CA ALA A 40 40.90 -14.99 -44.45
C ALA A 40 41.55 -13.63 -44.86
N ASP A 41 42.69 -13.18 -44.35
CA ASP A 41 44.04 -13.77 -44.27
C ASP A 41 44.82 -13.21 -43.03
N GLY A 42 46.09 -13.48 -42.67
CA GLY A 42 47.20 -14.26 -43.20
C GLY A 42 48.56 -13.72 -42.72
N GLY A 43 49.16 -14.30 -41.67
CA GLY A 43 50.63 -14.28 -41.46
C GLY A 43 51.27 -13.40 -40.37
N GLY A 44 51.39 -13.96 -39.16
CA GLY A 44 52.64 -14.11 -38.36
C GLY A 44 53.61 -12.94 -38.04
N GLY A 45 53.75 -12.66 -36.73
CA GLY A 45 54.89 -11.99 -36.08
C GLY A 45 54.77 -10.46 -35.99
N ASP A 46 55.31 -9.77 -34.97
CA ASP A 46 55.97 -10.16 -33.72
C ASP A 46 55.68 -9.11 -32.60
N GLY A 47 56.06 -9.36 -31.35
CA GLY A 47 55.55 -8.63 -30.18
C GLY A 47 56.29 -7.33 -29.81
N GLY A 48 55.54 -6.33 -29.32
CA GLY A 48 56.07 -5.10 -28.71
C GLY A 48 54.96 -4.24 -28.12
N THR A 49 55.02 -3.96 -26.82
CA THR A 49 53.97 -3.30 -26.01
C THR A 49 54.03 -1.77 -26.04
N ASP A 50 52.87 -1.11 -26.17
CA ASP A 50 52.52 0.11 -25.44
C ASP A 50 51.02 0.11 -25.07
N GLY A 51 50.71 0.67 -23.89
CA GLY A 51 49.40 0.52 -23.25
C GLY A 51 48.42 1.66 -23.53
N GLY A 52 47.13 1.34 -23.46
CA GLY A 52 46.02 2.29 -23.57
C GLY A 52 44.75 1.76 -22.91
N ASP A 53 44.52 0.44 -23.02
CA ASP A 53 43.40 -0.24 -22.37
C ASP A 53 43.75 -0.58 -20.92
N VAL A 54 42.92 -0.12 -19.98
CA VAL A 54 42.89 -0.66 -18.62
C VAL A 54 42.15 -1.99 -18.69
N ASP A 55 42.89 -3.08 -18.45
CA ASP A 55 42.33 -4.43 -18.38
C ASP A 55 41.67 -4.58 -17.00
N TRP A 56 40.38 -4.26 -16.91
CA TRP A 56 39.59 -4.42 -15.68
C TRP A 56 39.32 -5.91 -15.45
N PRO A 57 39.85 -6.51 -14.38
CA PRO A 57 39.63 -7.92 -14.12
C PRO A 57 38.16 -8.17 -13.81
N ASP A 58 37.68 -9.30 -14.30
CA ASP A 58 36.49 -9.98 -13.80
C ASP A 58 37.00 -11.01 -12.77
N ASN A 59 37.05 -10.59 -11.50
CA ASN A 59 37.77 -11.32 -10.45
C ASN A 59 37.03 -12.60 -10.04
N ASP A 60 35.71 -12.52 -9.96
CA ASP A 60 34.79 -13.52 -9.44
C ASP A 60 34.04 -14.31 -10.54
N LYS A 61 33.97 -13.77 -11.77
CA LYS A 61 33.57 -14.44 -13.04
C LYS A 61 32.08 -14.53 -13.30
N ASP A 62 31.34 -13.50 -12.91
CA ASP A 62 29.91 -13.36 -13.20
C ASP A 62 29.63 -12.78 -14.62
N GLY A 63 30.64 -12.14 -15.22
CA GLY A 63 30.59 -11.47 -16.53
C GLY A 63 30.77 -9.95 -16.46
N TRP A 64 30.78 -9.38 -15.26
CA TRP A 64 30.92 -7.97 -14.94
C TRP A 64 32.38 -7.66 -14.49
N THR A 65 33.14 -6.93 -15.33
CA THR A 65 34.56 -6.52 -15.12
C THR A 65 34.72 -5.32 -14.18
N GLN A 66 35.82 -5.12 -13.43
CA GLN A 66 36.10 -4.02 -12.45
C GLN A 66 35.88 -2.53 -12.84
N ASP A 67 35.11 -2.27 -13.88
CA ASP A 67 34.35 -1.06 -14.14
C ASP A 67 32.80 -1.26 -14.21
N VAL A 68 32.20 -2.42 -13.86
CA VAL A 68 30.76 -2.78 -14.10
C VAL A 68 29.78 -3.44 -13.03
N ASP A 69 30.10 -4.34 -12.07
CA ASP A 69 29.40 -4.55 -10.73
C ASP A 69 29.97 -3.99 -9.35
N CYS A 70 29.16 -3.39 -8.48
CA CYS A 70 29.65 -2.59 -7.35
C CYS A 70 30.31 -3.36 -6.16
N ASP A 71 30.44 -4.69 -6.24
CA ASP A 71 31.32 -5.47 -5.36
C ASP A 71 32.06 -6.61 -6.10
N ASP A 72 33.14 -6.28 -6.82
CA ASP A 72 34.07 -7.17 -7.57
C ASP A 72 34.65 -8.40 -6.81
N GLU A 73 34.33 -8.56 -5.53
CA GLU A 73 34.68 -9.75 -4.75
C GLU A 73 33.44 -10.63 -4.41
N VAL A 74 32.24 -10.24 -4.89
CA VAL A 74 30.90 -10.77 -4.62
C VAL A 74 30.00 -10.74 -5.89
N PRO A 75 29.88 -11.87 -6.62
CA PRO A 75 29.08 -11.99 -7.85
C PRO A 75 27.61 -11.59 -7.77
N GLU A 76 27.06 -11.52 -6.56
CA GLU A 76 25.65 -11.28 -6.33
C GLU A 76 25.26 -9.79 -6.36
N VAL A 77 26.24 -8.88 -6.28
CA VAL A 77 26.05 -7.43 -6.13
C VAL A 77 26.33 -6.77 -7.47
N ASN A 78 25.36 -6.73 -8.40
CA ASN A 78 25.60 -6.32 -9.81
C ASN A 78 24.39 -5.67 -10.53
N PRO A 79 24.58 -4.74 -11.53
CA PRO A 79 23.55 -3.87 -12.13
C PRO A 79 22.38 -4.53 -12.89
N GLY A 80 22.20 -5.84 -12.72
CA GLY A 80 21.08 -6.59 -13.24
C GLY A 80 20.35 -7.43 -12.18
N ALA A 81 20.62 -7.25 -10.88
CA ALA A 81 19.87 -7.93 -9.82
C ALA A 81 18.53 -7.22 -9.55
N THR A 82 17.98 -7.30 -8.33
CA THR A 82 16.71 -6.65 -7.99
C THR A 82 16.62 -6.31 -6.50
N GLU A 83 16.08 -5.13 -6.23
CA GLU A 83 15.68 -4.68 -4.91
C GLU A 83 14.89 -5.65 -4.09
N ILE A 84 15.38 -5.77 -2.86
CA ILE A 84 14.54 -5.60 -1.69
C ILE A 84 15.17 -4.65 -0.59
N CYS A 85 16.01 -5.02 0.42
CA CYS A 85 16.39 -4.09 1.55
C CYS A 85 17.60 -4.30 2.58
N ASN A 86 18.54 -5.28 2.55
CA ASN A 86 19.41 -5.71 3.71
C ASN A 86 20.51 -4.77 4.31
N GLY A 87 20.52 -3.48 3.98
CA GLY A 87 21.56 -2.52 4.35
C GLY A 87 22.88 -2.61 3.56
N LYS A 88 22.92 -3.39 2.47
CA LYS A 88 24.02 -3.48 1.50
C LYS A 88 23.45 -3.51 0.09
N ASP A 89 24.08 -2.79 -0.83
CA ASP A 89 23.75 -2.81 -2.25
C ASP A 89 23.88 -4.27 -2.79
N ASP A 90 22.84 -4.78 -3.46
CA ASP A 90 22.75 -6.09 -4.08
C ASP A 90 22.41 -5.99 -5.58
N ASP A 91 21.82 -4.90 -6.07
CA ASP A 91 21.44 -4.78 -7.48
C ASP A 91 22.25 -3.84 -8.36
N CYS A 92 23.29 -3.17 -7.82
CA CYS A 92 24.19 -2.13 -8.38
C CYS A 92 23.70 -1.15 -9.48
N ASP A 93 22.45 -1.23 -9.93
CA ASP A 93 21.41 -0.30 -9.49
C ASP A 93 21.61 -0.03 -7.98
N PRO A 94 21.80 1.20 -7.49
CA PRO A 94 22.54 1.45 -6.24
C PRO A 94 21.82 1.09 -4.92
N THR A 95 21.21 -0.09 -4.84
CA THR A 95 20.15 -0.49 -3.91
C THR A 95 20.25 -2.02 -3.59
N THR A 96 19.44 -2.57 -2.67
CA THR A 96 19.67 -3.55 -1.58
C THR A 96 18.74 -4.81 -1.64
N ASP A 97 19.04 -6.06 -1.19
CA ASP A 97 18.15 -7.30 -1.19
C ASP A 97 17.53 -7.70 0.17
N GLU A 98 16.23 -8.09 0.31
CA GLU A 98 15.59 -8.52 1.60
C GLU A 98 14.10 -9.01 1.54
N SER A 99 13.11 -8.11 1.67
CA SER A 99 11.66 -8.28 1.92
C SER A 99 11.30 -9.06 3.20
N GLY A 100 10.26 -8.59 3.89
CA GLY A 100 9.74 -9.18 5.11
C GLY A 100 10.36 -8.67 6.41
N TRP A 101 11.36 -7.78 6.39
CA TRP A 101 11.80 -7.12 7.61
C TRP A 101 10.72 -6.19 8.12
N ILE A 102 10.37 -6.43 9.36
CA ILE A 102 9.47 -5.60 10.15
C ILE A 102 10.29 -5.12 11.33
N THR A 103 10.36 -3.81 11.54
CA THR A 103 11.22 -3.20 12.57
C THR A 103 10.50 -2.16 13.41
N ILE A 104 10.92 -2.06 14.67
CA ILE A 104 10.66 -0.93 15.57
C ILE A 104 12.02 -0.52 16.15
N GLY A 105 12.62 0.53 15.56
CA GLY A 105 14.02 0.88 15.80
C GLY A 105 14.96 -0.28 15.46
N ASP A 106 15.92 -0.58 16.33
CA ASP A 106 16.88 -1.68 16.15
C ASP A 106 16.28 -3.08 16.41
N THR A 107 14.97 -3.20 16.68
CA THR A 107 14.31 -4.48 16.99
C THR A 107 13.54 -4.99 15.76
N SER A 108 13.83 -6.21 15.31
CA SER A 108 13.09 -6.87 14.23
C SER A 108 12.05 -7.87 14.73
N PHE A 109 11.02 -8.10 13.91
CA PHE A 109 9.85 -8.94 14.22
C PHE A 109 9.60 -9.97 13.11
N GLU A 110 8.96 -11.10 13.47
CA GLU A 110 8.68 -12.22 12.55
C GLU A 110 7.29 -12.14 11.87
N SER A 111 6.39 -11.27 12.35
CA SER A 111 5.07 -11.02 11.76
C SER A 111 4.61 -9.60 12.06
N LEU A 112 3.69 -9.08 11.24
CA LEU A 112 3.15 -7.73 11.42
C LEU A 112 2.38 -7.62 12.72
N GLN A 113 1.55 -8.62 13.05
CA GLN A 113 0.83 -8.64 14.32
C GLN A 113 1.79 -8.63 15.52
N ALA A 114 2.91 -9.36 15.46
CA ALA A 114 3.89 -9.38 16.55
C ALA A 114 4.58 -8.02 16.77
N ALA A 115 4.74 -7.21 15.72
CA ALA A 115 5.22 -5.83 15.84
C ALA A 115 4.13 -4.90 16.39
N ILE A 116 2.89 -5.02 15.88
CA ILE A 116 1.73 -4.26 16.36
C ILE A 116 1.50 -4.51 17.86
N ASP A 117 1.50 -5.77 18.33
CA ASP A 117 1.30 -6.15 19.73
C ASP A 117 2.34 -5.54 20.71
N VAL A 118 3.50 -5.11 20.20
CA VAL A 118 4.62 -4.55 20.99
C VAL A 118 4.73 -3.03 20.82
N ALA A 119 4.17 -2.47 19.75
CA ALA A 119 4.20 -1.05 19.47
C ALA A 119 3.55 -0.23 20.59
N THR A 120 4.15 0.94 20.86
CA THR A 120 3.59 1.94 21.77
C THR A 120 3.28 3.23 21.00
N TYR A 121 2.58 4.16 21.64
CA TYR A 121 2.10 5.42 21.04
C TYR A 121 3.12 6.19 20.17
N ASP A 122 4.40 6.21 20.56
CA ASP A 122 5.46 6.95 19.88
C ASP A 122 6.25 6.08 18.87
N ASP A 123 5.96 4.78 18.77
CA ASP A 123 6.67 3.85 17.90
C ASP A 123 6.18 3.93 16.44
N THR A 124 7.02 3.46 15.53
CA THR A 124 6.66 3.27 14.12
C THR A 124 7.11 1.89 13.70
N VAL A 125 6.16 1.10 13.21
CA VAL A 125 6.43 -0.20 12.60
C VAL A 125 6.79 0.04 11.14
N SER A 126 8.06 -0.13 10.80
CA SER A 126 8.53 -0.06 9.41
C SER A 126 8.57 -1.46 8.82
N VAL A 127 8.04 -1.62 7.61
CA VAL A 127 7.89 -2.89 6.90
C VAL A 127 8.47 -2.71 5.52
N CYS A 128 9.57 -3.37 5.19
CA CYS A 128 10.17 -3.08 3.91
C CYS A 128 9.31 -3.60 2.73
N GLY A 129 9.03 -4.90 2.70
CA GLY A 129 8.25 -5.56 1.66
C GLY A 129 7.65 -6.88 2.15
N GLY A 130 6.95 -7.60 1.27
CA GLY A 130 6.48 -8.96 1.50
C GLY A 130 4.97 -9.15 1.33
N ILE A 131 4.58 -10.42 1.23
CA ILE A 131 3.18 -10.85 1.27
C ILE A 131 2.91 -11.47 2.65
N PHE A 132 2.10 -10.79 3.44
CA PHE A 132 1.78 -11.11 4.83
C PHE A 132 0.40 -11.78 4.88
N ALA A 133 0.39 -13.11 4.91
CA ALA A 133 -0.81 -13.92 4.99
C ALA A 133 -1.33 -14.05 6.44
N GLU A 134 -1.65 -12.91 7.06
CA GLU A 134 -2.16 -12.79 8.43
C GLU A 134 -3.27 -11.74 8.51
N GLN A 135 -4.10 -11.81 9.56
CA GLN A 135 -5.05 -10.75 9.90
C GLN A 135 -4.37 -9.78 10.87
N LEU A 136 -4.43 -8.48 10.56
CA LEU A 136 -3.95 -7.42 11.44
C LEU A 136 -5.08 -6.94 12.35
N VAL A 137 -4.83 -6.87 13.65
CA VAL A 137 -5.75 -6.37 14.68
C VAL A 137 -5.06 -5.25 15.44
N VAL A 138 -5.69 -4.07 15.43
CA VAL A 138 -5.17 -2.84 16.05
C VAL A 138 -6.20 -2.34 17.06
N ASP A 139 -5.81 -2.23 18.33
CA ASP A 139 -6.65 -1.77 19.45
C ASP A 139 -6.08 -0.53 20.18
N HIS A 140 -5.01 0.04 19.63
CA HIS A 140 -4.24 1.14 20.21
C HIS A 140 -3.65 2.05 19.12
N ASP A 141 -3.11 3.19 19.54
CA ASP A 141 -2.51 4.18 18.65
C ASP A 141 -1.27 3.60 17.94
N LEU A 142 -1.30 3.58 16.60
CA LEU A 142 -0.32 2.88 15.77
C LEU A 142 0.09 3.72 14.55
N ASN A 143 1.39 3.71 14.24
CA ASN A 143 1.92 4.17 12.96
C ASN A 143 2.62 3.00 12.24
N LEU A 144 2.05 2.57 11.11
CA LEU A 144 2.49 1.40 10.35
C LEU A 144 2.80 1.81 8.91
N ILE A 145 4.05 1.61 8.47
CA ILE A 145 4.57 2.11 7.20
C ILE A 145 5.20 0.97 6.38
N SER A 146 4.80 0.89 5.11
CA SER A 146 5.46 0.09 4.08
C SER A 146 6.51 0.95 3.34
N GLU A 147 7.70 0.40 3.11
CA GLU A 147 8.78 1.08 2.40
C GLU A 147 8.71 0.86 0.88
N LEU A 148 8.36 -0.35 0.43
CA LEU A 148 8.17 -0.69 -0.99
C LEU A 148 6.73 -0.46 -1.52
N GLY A 149 5.86 0.12 -0.71
CA GLY A 149 4.50 0.55 -1.08
C GLY A 149 3.55 -0.59 -1.47
N VAL A 150 2.40 -0.25 -2.07
CA VAL A 150 1.29 -1.19 -2.32
C VAL A 150 1.66 -2.36 -3.24
N THR A 151 2.68 -2.19 -4.08
CA THR A 151 3.22 -3.25 -4.95
C THR A 151 4.21 -4.16 -4.24
N GLY A 152 4.91 -3.65 -3.22
CA GLY A 152 5.91 -4.39 -2.46
C GLY A 152 5.38 -5.02 -1.17
N THR A 153 4.35 -4.44 -0.55
CA THR A 153 3.79 -4.87 0.73
C THR A 153 2.30 -5.15 0.62
N VAL A 154 1.94 -6.44 0.70
CA VAL A 154 0.57 -6.94 0.58
C VAL A 154 0.18 -7.68 1.85
N VAL A 155 -0.95 -7.32 2.45
CA VAL A 155 -1.61 -8.08 3.51
C VAL A 155 -2.72 -8.90 2.86
N ASP A 156 -2.54 -10.22 2.84
CA ASP A 156 -3.46 -11.15 2.17
C ASP A 156 -4.29 -11.92 3.22
N GLY A 157 -5.57 -11.55 3.32
CA GLY A 157 -6.54 -12.25 4.15
C GLY A 157 -7.05 -13.56 3.55
N SER A 158 -6.57 -14.00 2.39
CA SER A 158 -7.08 -15.21 1.73
C SER A 158 -6.89 -16.46 2.60
N GLY A 159 -8.03 -17.06 2.99
CA GLY A 159 -8.04 -18.21 3.90
C GLY A 159 -7.95 -17.87 5.39
N THR A 160 -7.79 -16.59 5.76
CA THR A 160 -8.16 -16.10 7.10
C THR A 160 -9.70 -16.00 7.19
N ALA A 161 -10.25 -16.14 8.40
CA ALA A 161 -11.68 -15.99 8.62
C ALA A 161 -11.97 -14.57 9.14
N GLY A 162 -11.98 -13.59 8.24
CA GLY A 162 -12.24 -12.20 8.62
C GLY A 162 -11.84 -11.16 7.58
N SER A 163 -11.76 -9.92 8.07
CA SER A 163 -11.09 -8.80 7.42
C SER A 163 -9.57 -9.02 7.40
N THR A 164 -8.87 -8.44 6.42
CA THR A 164 -7.40 -8.38 6.41
C THR A 164 -6.84 -7.48 7.53
N LEU A 165 -7.57 -6.40 7.84
CA LEU A 165 -7.25 -5.41 8.85
C LEU A 165 -8.50 -5.11 9.68
N VAL A 166 -8.36 -5.13 11.00
CA VAL A 166 -9.41 -4.83 11.98
C VAL A 166 -8.88 -3.75 12.93
N VAL A 167 -9.51 -2.58 12.93
CA VAL A 167 -9.16 -1.46 13.81
C VAL A 167 -10.30 -1.21 14.79
N THR A 168 -10.02 -1.34 16.10
CA THR A 168 -11.03 -1.30 17.18
C THR A 168 -10.73 -0.25 18.27
N GLY A 169 -9.59 0.43 18.18
CA GLY A 169 -9.19 1.45 19.12
C GLY A 169 -8.02 2.29 18.61
N GLY A 170 -7.92 3.50 19.16
CA GLY A 170 -6.79 4.41 18.99
C GLY A 170 -6.84 5.34 17.78
N HIS A 171 -5.76 6.13 17.65
CA HIS A 171 -5.42 6.93 16.47
C HIS A 171 -4.43 6.16 15.58
N VAL A 172 -4.90 5.73 14.40
CA VAL A 172 -4.17 4.77 13.56
C VAL A 172 -3.82 5.39 12.21
N VAL A 173 -2.54 5.31 11.86
CA VAL A 173 -2.01 5.72 10.55
C VAL A 173 -1.37 4.52 9.88
N ILE A 174 -1.85 4.19 8.68
CA ILE A 174 -1.31 3.11 7.86
C ILE A 174 -0.93 3.69 6.50
N GLN A 175 0.29 3.41 6.05
CA GLN A 175 0.81 3.94 4.79
C GLN A 175 1.41 2.86 3.89
N GLY A 176 0.96 2.79 2.63
CA GLY A 176 1.64 2.01 1.59
C GLY A 176 1.30 0.52 1.54
N PHE A 177 0.21 0.06 2.16
CA PHE A 177 -0.16 -1.36 2.17
C PHE A 177 -1.24 -1.66 1.13
N SER A 178 -1.11 -2.79 0.42
CA SER A 178 -2.26 -3.41 -0.25
C SER A 178 -2.97 -4.38 0.72
N PHE A 179 -4.29 -4.38 0.73
CA PHE A 179 -5.16 -5.20 1.56
C PHE A 179 -6.10 -6.01 0.66
N THR A 180 -5.90 -7.33 0.59
CA THR A 180 -6.59 -8.18 -0.39
C THR A 180 -7.06 -9.53 0.18
N GLY A 181 -7.96 -10.21 -0.54
CA GLY A 181 -8.38 -11.59 -0.26
C GLY A 181 -9.25 -11.80 0.98
N GLY A 182 -9.54 -10.74 1.75
CA GLY A 182 -10.36 -10.84 2.96
C GLY A 182 -11.85 -11.03 2.67
N THR A 183 -12.53 -11.73 3.59
CA THR A 183 -13.94 -12.14 3.44
C THR A 183 -14.89 -11.46 4.43
N GLY A 184 -14.36 -10.59 5.29
CA GLY A 184 -15.09 -9.98 6.40
C GLY A 184 -15.35 -10.96 7.54
N ALA A 185 -15.69 -10.42 8.71
CA ALA A 185 -15.94 -11.20 9.92
C ALA A 185 -17.39 -11.03 10.43
N ASP A 186 -17.92 -12.05 11.12
CA ASP A 186 -19.21 -11.99 11.82
C ASP A 186 -19.02 -11.28 13.16
N HIS A 187 -19.26 -9.97 13.16
CA HIS A 187 -19.16 -9.12 14.35
C HIS A 187 -20.46 -9.04 15.17
N GLU A 188 -21.60 -9.48 14.62
CA GLU A 188 -22.95 -9.19 15.17
C GLU A 188 -23.72 -10.43 15.67
N SER A 189 -23.07 -11.59 15.80
CA SER A 189 -23.70 -12.86 16.20
C SER A 189 -24.87 -13.33 15.32
N ALA A 190 -25.05 -12.66 14.17
CA ALA A 190 -26.15 -12.85 13.22
C ALA A 190 -25.68 -13.52 11.92
N GLY A 191 -24.37 -13.56 11.67
CA GLY A 191 -23.77 -14.18 10.49
C GLY A 191 -23.50 -13.24 9.32
N ASP A 192 -23.79 -11.94 9.44
CA ASP A 192 -23.47 -10.92 8.43
C ASP A 192 -21.97 -10.62 8.45
N LEU A 193 -21.25 -10.95 7.38
CA LEU A 193 -19.81 -10.68 7.23
C LEU A 193 -19.56 -9.20 6.90
N GLN A 194 -18.68 -8.55 7.66
CA GLN A 194 -18.45 -7.11 7.57
C GLN A 194 -16.98 -6.77 7.30
N GLY A 195 -16.73 -5.76 6.46
CA GLY A 195 -15.41 -5.21 6.19
C GLY A 195 -14.47 -6.21 5.55
N GLY A 196 -14.68 -6.51 4.26
CA GLY A 196 -13.97 -7.58 3.57
C GLY A 196 -12.46 -7.41 3.62
N GLY A 197 -11.97 -6.26 3.15
CA GLY A 197 -10.58 -5.86 3.33
C GLY A 197 -10.34 -5.31 4.73
N VAL A 198 -11.05 -4.25 5.08
CA VAL A 198 -10.80 -3.46 6.30
C VAL A 198 -12.09 -3.28 7.11
N TYR A 199 -12.03 -3.55 8.40
CA TYR A 199 -13.08 -3.25 9.38
C TYR A 199 -12.57 -2.19 10.36
N ILE A 200 -13.36 -1.13 10.61
CA ILE A 200 -13.03 -0.04 11.53
C ILE A 200 -14.23 0.26 12.43
N SER A 201 -14.06 0.21 13.75
CA SER A 201 -15.08 0.68 14.69
C SER A 201 -14.48 1.21 15.99
N ASN A 202 -15.20 2.08 16.71
CA ASN A 202 -14.83 2.58 18.06
C ASN A 202 -13.40 3.20 18.14
N VAL A 203 -12.98 3.94 17.11
CA VAL A 203 -11.68 4.63 17.01
C VAL A 203 -11.80 6.14 17.08
N ASP A 204 -10.72 6.82 17.48
CA ASP A 204 -10.65 8.29 17.44
C ASP A 204 -10.50 8.81 15.99
N THR A 205 -9.52 8.28 15.25
CA THR A 205 -9.30 8.60 13.83
C THR A 205 -8.46 7.50 13.17
N THR A 206 -8.84 7.06 11.97
CA THR A 206 -8.02 6.17 11.14
C THR A 206 -7.67 6.83 9.81
N ILE A 207 -6.40 6.80 9.42
CA ILE A 207 -5.89 7.35 8.17
C ILE A 207 -5.26 6.22 7.34
N LEU A 208 -5.83 5.96 6.17
CA LEU A 208 -5.28 5.03 5.16
C LEU A 208 -4.66 5.86 4.02
N SER A 209 -3.34 5.92 3.98
CA SER A 209 -2.56 6.81 3.11
C SER A 209 -1.78 6.03 2.06
N ARG A 210 -2.06 6.24 0.76
CA ARG A 210 -1.47 5.44 -0.33
C ARG A 210 -1.64 3.94 -0.10
N CYS A 211 -2.81 3.54 0.36
CA CYS A 211 -3.16 2.12 0.50
C CYS A 211 -3.99 1.68 -0.70
N ASP A 212 -3.92 0.40 -1.02
CA ASP A 212 -4.83 -0.26 -1.94
C ASP A 212 -5.71 -1.24 -1.14
N VAL A 213 -7.02 -1.21 -1.35
CA VAL A 213 -7.96 -2.16 -0.74
C VAL A 213 -8.70 -2.82 -1.88
N SER A 214 -8.24 -4.00 -2.30
CA SER A 214 -8.68 -4.59 -3.56
C SER A 214 -8.96 -6.09 -3.53
N GLY A 215 -9.94 -6.52 -4.32
CA GLY A 215 -10.29 -7.94 -4.47
C GLY A 215 -10.88 -8.60 -3.22
N ASN A 216 -11.45 -7.82 -2.30
CA ASN A 216 -12.06 -8.31 -1.06
C ASN A 216 -13.59 -8.53 -1.22
N SER A 217 -14.19 -9.30 -0.31
CA SER A 217 -15.62 -9.57 -0.31
C SER A 217 -16.22 -9.53 1.10
N ALA A 218 -17.48 -9.12 1.23
CA ALA A 218 -18.24 -9.18 2.49
C ALA A 218 -19.76 -9.27 2.21
N ASP A 219 -20.60 -9.27 3.25
CA ASP A 219 -22.02 -8.91 3.09
C ASP A 219 -22.19 -7.38 3.12
N ARG A 220 -21.47 -6.68 4.01
CA ARG A 220 -21.42 -5.20 4.05
C ARG A 220 -20.00 -4.67 4.03
N GLY A 221 -19.73 -3.71 3.15
CA GLY A 221 -18.41 -3.07 3.02
C GLY A 221 -17.39 -4.06 2.46
N GLY A 222 -17.51 -4.37 1.17
CA GLY A 222 -16.67 -5.37 0.50
C GLY A 222 -15.19 -5.03 0.60
N GLY A 223 -14.82 -3.77 0.33
CA GLY A 223 -13.50 -3.23 0.64
C GLY A 223 -13.38 -2.83 2.11
N ILE A 224 -14.18 -1.86 2.55
CA ILE A 224 -14.09 -1.21 3.87
C ILE A 224 -15.47 -1.15 4.53
N TYR A 225 -15.55 -1.50 5.82
CA TYR A 225 -16.70 -1.24 6.67
C TYR A 225 -16.29 -0.34 7.84
N VAL A 226 -17.05 0.74 8.06
CA VAL A 226 -16.79 1.73 9.11
C VAL A 226 -18.03 1.90 9.99
N ALA A 227 -17.88 1.81 11.31
CA ALA A 227 -19.00 1.87 12.24
C ALA A 227 -18.71 2.57 13.58
N GLU A 228 -19.76 2.72 14.39
CA GLU A 228 -19.71 3.11 15.82
C GLU A 228 -19.14 4.53 16.07
N GLY A 229 -19.38 5.47 15.16
CA GLY A 229 -18.91 6.85 15.25
C GLY A 229 -17.47 7.05 14.80
N ALA A 230 -16.84 6.04 14.18
CA ALA A 230 -15.48 6.12 13.70
C ALA A 230 -15.31 7.19 12.60
N ASN A 231 -14.20 7.95 12.70
CA ASN A 231 -13.79 8.92 11.69
C ASN A 231 -12.64 8.35 10.85
N VAL A 232 -12.86 8.21 9.54
CA VAL A 232 -11.92 7.55 8.62
C VAL A 232 -11.56 8.48 7.47
N THR A 233 -10.27 8.63 7.19
CA THR A 233 -9.77 9.38 6.04
C THR A 233 -8.92 8.50 5.12
N LEU A 234 -9.35 8.36 3.86
CA LEU A 234 -8.54 7.83 2.77
C LEU A 234 -7.81 8.99 2.09
N GLN A 235 -6.50 8.84 1.86
CA GLN A 235 -5.67 9.86 1.21
C GLN A 235 -4.79 9.21 0.14
N TYR A 236 -4.97 9.56 -1.14
CA TYR A 236 -4.23 8.96 -2.25
C TYR A 236 -4.35 7.42 -2.31
N SER A 237 -5.48 6.89 -1.84
CA SER A 237 -5.72 5.45 -1.69
C SER A 237 -6.73 4.97 -2.73
N THR A 238 -6.65 3.69 -3.08
CA THR A 238 -7.54 3.03 -4.03
C THR A 238 -8.40 2.00 -3.31
N VAL A 239 -9.70 1.95 -3.60
CA VAL A 239 -10.60 0.88 -3.16
C VAL A 239 -11.23 0.29 -4.41
N SER A 240 -10.76 -0.87 -4.87
CA SER A 240 -11.11 -1.37 -6.21
C SER A 240 -11.42 -2.87 -6.31
N GLY A 241 -12.32 -3.23 -7.21
CA GLY A 241 -12.62 -4.65 -7.49
C GLY A 241 -13.20 -5.44 -6.31
N ASN A 242 -13.77 -4.77 -5.31
CA ASN A 242 -14.36 -5.41 -4.13
C ASN A 242 -15.85 -5.75 -4.33
N SER A 243 -16.39 -6.70 -3.57
CA SER A 243 -17.75 -7.23 -3.73
C SER A 243 -18.55 -7.28 -2.42
N ALA A 244 -19.81 -6.86 -2.43
CA ALA A 244 -20.70 -6.94 -1.25
C ALA A 244 -22.17 -7.27 -1.57
N ALA A 245 -23.00 -7.43 -0.55
CA ALA A 245 -24.44 -7.22 -0.68
C ALA A 245 -24.76 -5.72 -0.71
N GLU A 246 -24.18 -4.96 0.22
CA GLU A 246 -24.34 -3.51 0.34
C GLU A 246 -22.96 -2.84 0.50
N GLY A 247 -22.67 -1.77 -0.25
CA GLY A 247 -21.38 -1.07 -0.17
C GLY A 247 -20.24 -1.93 -0.71
N GLY A 248 -20.19 -2.10 -2.03
CA GLY A 248 -19.18 -2.94 -2.70
C GLY A 248 -17.77 -2.49 -2.34
N ALA A 249 -17.51 -1.18 -2.42
CA ALA A 249 -16.27 -0.58 -1.95
C ALA A 249 -16.33 -0.26 -0.45
N ILE A 250 -17.24 0.63 -0.03
CA ILE A 250 -17.28 1.19 1.32
C ILE A 250 -18.71 1.19 1.87
N TYR A 251 -18.89 0.70 3.09
CA TYR A 251 -20.12 0.81 3.87
C TYR A 251 -19.87 1.64 5.14
N GLY A 252 -20.68 2.66 5.37
CA GLY A 252 -20.70 3.45 6.62
C GLY A 252 -21.94 3.18 7.48
N ASN A 253 -21.76 3.01 8.78
CA ASN A 253 -22.83 2.78 9.76
C ASN A 253 -22.65 3.68 11.00
N VAL A 254 -23.31 4.84 11.05
CA VAL A 254 -23.00 5.90 12.03
C VAL A 254 -21.52 6.29 11.92
N ALA A 255 -21.10 6.84 10.79
CA ALA A 255 -19.67 6.98 10.44
C ALA A 255 -19.35 8.25 9.63
N ASP A 256 -18.18 8.85 9.89
CA ASP A 256 -17.63 9.97 9.11
C ASP A 256 -16.53 9.45 8.18
N ILE A 257 -16.73 9.54 6.85
CA ILE A 257 -15.80 8.97 5.86
C ILE A 257 -15.37 10.06 4.87
N THR A 258 -14.08 10.38 4.87
CA THR A 258 -13.49 11.37 3.96
C THR A 258 -12.54 10.70 2.96
N LEU A 259 -12.77 10.89 1.67
CA LEU A 259 -11.91 10.46 0.58
C LEU A 259 -11.24 11.70 -0.05
N ASN A 260 -9.92 11.82 0.10
CA ASN A 260 -9.14 12.90 -0.49
C ASN A 260 -8.22 12.34 -1.58
N SER A 261 -8.37 12.83 -2.81
CA SER A 261 -7.56 12.39 -3.96
C SER A 261 -7.47 10.87 -4.09
N SER A 262 -8.58 10.18 -3.82
CA SER A 262 -8.67 8.72 -3.69
C SER A 262 -9.66 8.16 -4.70
N GLU A 263 -9.49 6.89 -5.07
CA GLU A 263 -10.22 6.23 -6.15
C GLU A 263 -11.13 5.12 -5.59
N VAL A 264 -12.36 5.06 -6.09
CA VAL A 264 -13.37 4.04 -5.78
C VAL A 264 -13.87 3.48 -7.10
N THR A 265 -13.29 2.36 -7.56
CA THR A 265 -13.48 1.90 -8.95
C THR A 265 -13.72 0.41 -9.10
N ALA A 266 -14.54 0.00 -10.08
CA ALA A 266 -14.80 -1.41 -10.38
C ALA A 266 -15.37 -2.25 -9.21
N ASN A 267 -16.00 -1.63 -8.21
CA ASN A 267 -16.59 -2.34 -7.07
C ASN A 267 -18.04 -2.75 -7.36
N THR A 268 -18.50 -3.86 -6.79
CA THR A 268 -19.82 -4.44 -7.06
C THR A 268 -20.62 -4.67 -5.78
N ALA A 269 -21.90 -4.28 -5.75
CA ALA A 269 -22.85 -4.68 -4.71
C ALA A 269 -24.06 -5.40 -5.31
N THR A 270 -24.62 -6.38 -4.60
CA THR A 270 -25.80 -7.14 -5.09
C THR A 270 -27.15 -6.53 -4.68
N ILE A 271 -27.15 -5.47 -3.88
CA ILE A 271 -28.34 -4.71 -3.48
C ILE A 271 -28.17 -3.22 -3.83
N ARG A 272 -27.23 -2.52 -3.21
CA ARG A 272 -27.07 -1.06 -3.33
C ARG A 272 -25.66 -0.56 -3.02
N GLY A 273 -25.29 0.57 -3.62
CA GLY A 273 -24.01 1.25 -3.42
C GLY A 273 -22.84 0.40 -3.89
N GLY A 274 -22.59 0.39 -5.20
CA GLY A 274 -21.46 -0.35 -5.77
C GLY A 274 -20.14 0.20 -5.23
N GLY A 275 -19.97 1.52 -5.28
CA GLY A 275 -18.92 2.25 -4.56
C GLY A 275 -19.29 2.42 -3.09
N LEU A 276 -20.09 3.44 -2.78
CA LEU A 276 -20.40 3.89 -1.42
C LEU A 276 -21.84 3.55 -1.01
N THR A 277 -22.06 3.15 0.25
CA THR A 277 -23.40 3.17 0.86
C THR A 277 -23.33 3.56 2.33
N GLY A 278 -24.37 4.24 2.82
CA GLY A 278 -24.44 4.69 4.21
C GLY A 278 -25.77 4.36 4.88
N VAL A 279 -25.72 4.17 6.20
CA VAL A 279 -26.83 4.33 7.14
C VAL A 279 -26.35 5.26 8.25
N GLU A 280 -26.95 6.44 8.37
CA GLU A 280 -26.51 7.52 9.29
C GLU A 280 -25.01 7.88 9.09
N ALA A 281 -24.53 7.87 7.83
CA ALA A 281 -23.12 8.08 7.52
C ALA A 281 -22.88 9.30 6.61
N ASP A 282 -21.85 10.08 6.93
CA ASP A 282 -21.46 11.28 6.20
C ASP A 282 -20.22 11.01 5.34
N PHE A 283 -20.41 11.03 4.02
CA PHE A 283 -19.35 10.88 3.03
C PHE A 283 -18.90 12.25 2.49
N THR A 284 -17.59 12.50 2.48
CA THR A 284 -17.00 13.65 1.77
C THR A 284 -15.93 13.17 0.79
N MET A 285 -16.11 13.45 -0.50
CA MET A 285 -15.13 13.17 -1.55
C MET A 285 -14.57 14.47 -2.14
N ASN A 286 -13.25 14.66 -2.04
CA ASN A 286 -12.54 15.83 -2.56
C ASN A 286 -11.49 15.39 -3.59
N SER A 287 -11.62 15.90 -4.82
CA SER A 287 -10.66 15.66 -5.92
C SER A 287 -10.33 14.19 -6.19
N GLY A 288 -11.29 13.30 -5.98
CA GLY A 288 -11.16 11.86 -6.22
C GLY A 288 -11.89 11.38 -7.47
N VAL A 289 -12.01 10.05 -7.59
CA VAL A 289 -12.66 9.36 -8.70
C VAL A 289 -13.57 8.25 -8.18
N ALA A 290 -14.82 8.16 -8.66
CA ALA A 290 -15.81 7.17 -8.25
C ALA A 290 -16.62 6.63 -9.44
N HIS A 291 -15.99 5.83 -10.32
CA HIS A 291 -16.58 5.35 -11.57
C HIS A 291 -16.51 3.82 -11.74
N ALA A 292 -17.15 3.27 -12.78
CA ALA A 292 -17.20 1.83 -13.09
C ALA A 292 -17.71 0.93 -11.95
N ASN A 293 -18.42 1.48 -10.97
CA ASN A 293 -19.00 0.71 -9.86
C ASN A 293 -20.41 0.24 -10.21
N SER A 294 -20.81 -0.94 -9.73
CA SER A 294 -22.08 -1.57 -10.11
C SER A 294 -22.92 -2.04 -8.93
N ALA A 295 -24.19 -1.64 -8.88
CA ALA A 295 -25.17 -2.18 -7.95
C ALA A 295 -26.60 -2.03 -8.49
N PRO A 296 -27.60 -2.83 -8.09
CA PRO A 296 -28.98 -2.60 -8.53
C PRO A 296 -29.58 -1.23 -8.17
N GLN A 297 -29.00 -0.52 -7.20
CA GLN A 297 -29.38 0.84 -6.79
C GLN A 297 -28.11 1.64 -6.48
N GLY A 298 -27.82 2.68 -7.26
CA GLY A 298 -26.63 3.52 -7.06
C GLY A 298 -25.33 2.74 -7.30
N GLY A 299 -24.86 2.74 -8.56
CA GLY A 299 -23.57 2.17 -8.91
C GLY A 299 -22.45 2.89 -8.15
N GLY A 300 -22.38 4.23 -8.26
CA GLY A 300 -21.40 5.04 -7.54
C GLY A 300 -21.70 5.12 -6.05
N ALA A 301 -22.88 5.61 -5.68
CA ALA A 301 -23.33 5.68 -4.29
C ALA A 301 -24.83 5.45 -4.08
N ALA A 302 -25.19 4.88 -2.92
CA ALA A 302 -26.56 4.83 -2.41
C ALA A 302 -26.66 5.60 -1.08
N ILE A 303 -27.43 6.69 -1.08
CA ILE A 303 -27.57 7.61 0.05
C ILE A 303 -28.97 7.48 0.64
N ASP A 304 -29.08 6.73 1.74
CA ASP A 304 -30.32 6.36 2.43
C ASP A 304 -30.22 6.66 3.94
N ASP A 305 -31.36 6.62 4.66
CA ASP A 305 -31.49 7.00 6.07
C ASP A 305 -30.86 8.39 6.36
N ASP A 306 -30.47 8.74 7.59
CA ASP A 306 -29.93 10.09 7.87
C ASP A 306 -28.48 10.33 7.34
N SER A 307 -28.10 9.69 6.23
CA SER A 307 -26.78 9.80 5.58
C SER A 307 -26.66 11.03 4.66
N SER A 308 -25.42 11.48 4.40
CA SER A 308 -25.15 12.49 3.38
C SER A 308 -23.91 12.19 2.53
N LEU A 309 -23.87 12.79 1.34
CA LEU A 309 -22.73 12.75 0.44
C LEU A 309 -22.41 14.16 -0.04
N ARG A 310 -21.16 14.58 0.16
CA ARG A 310 -20.60 15.84 -0.32
C ARG A 310 -19.47 15.56 -1.29
N VAL A 311 -19.62 16.01 -2.53
CA VAL A 311 -18.58 15.87 -3.56
C VAL A 311 -18.06 17.25 -3.95
N VAL A 312 -16.73 17.39 -4.03
CA VAL A 312 -16.06 18.60 -4.46
C VAL A 312 -14.95 18.28 -5.46
N GLY A 313 -15.14 18.72 -6.70
CA GLY A 313 -14.16 18.62 -7.77
C GLY A 313 -13.73 17.19 -8.10
N SER A 314 -14.63 16.22 -8.05
CA SER A 314 -14.33 14.79 -8.28
C SER A 314 -15.07 14.27 -9.51
N ASP A 315 -14.49 13.27 -10.17
CA ASP A 315 -15.12 12.56 -11.29
C ASP A 315 -15.93 11.37 -10.77
N TRP A 316 -17.18 11.22 -11.20
CA TRP A 316 -18.02 10.07 -10.89
C TRP A 316 -18.32 9.22 -12.13
N GLY A 317 -17.74 9.56 -13.29
CA GLY A 317 -18.01 8.88 -14.55
C GLY A 317 -18.83 9.76 -15.50
N GLU A 318 -18.44 9.77 -16.77
CA GLU A 318 -19.24 10.35 -17.85
C GLU A 318 -19.06 9.59 -19.17
N GLY A 319 -20.02 8.71 -19.49
CA GLY A 319 -20.14 8.06 -20.79
C GLY A 319 -20.10 6.53 -20.78
N ASP A 320 -20.47 5.93 -21.93
CA ASP A 320 -20.91 4.54 -22.06
C ASP A 320 -19.95 3.42 -21.57
N ASP A 321 -18.64 3.70 -21.40
CA ASP A 321 -17.61 2.67 -21.19
C ASP A 321 -17.05 2.60 -19.74
N ASP A 322 -17.07 3.70 -18.98
CA ASP A 322 -16.49 3.80 -17.62
C ASP A 322 -17.55 4.18 -16.54
N ASP A 323 -18.82 4.25 -16.91
CA ASP A 323 -19.92 4.74 -16.06
C ASP A 323 -20.19 3.89 -14.81
N ASN A 324 -20.80 4.50 -13.80
CA ASN A 324 -21.46 3.74 -12.74
C ASN A 324 -22.75 3.10 -13.26
N VAL A 325 -23.07 1.89 -12.79
CA VAL A 325 -24.23 1.13 -13.31
C VAL A 325 -25.20 0.74 -12.20
N PRO A 326 -26.50 1.10 -12.29
CA PRO A 326 -27.15 1.85 -13.39
C PRO A 326 -26.99 3.38 -13.30
N ASP A 327 -26.74 3.91 -12.10
CA ASP A 327 -26.81 5.34 -11.78
C ASP A 327 -25.56 5.77 -10.98
N ASP A 328 -25.14 7.03 -11.07
CA ASP A 328 -24.04 7.58 -10.24
C ASP A 328 -24.43 7.62 -8.76
N VAL A 329 -25.60 8.22 -8.48
CA VAL A 329 -26.11 8.36 -7.12
C VAL A 329 -27.59 7.99 -7.07
N TRP A 330 -27.92 7.10 -6.14
CA TRP A 330 -29.30 6.76 -5.82
C TRP A 330 -29.68 7.30 -4.43
N THR A 331 -30.90 7.82 -4.33
CA THR A 331 -31.58 8.14 -3.06
C THR A 331 -32.99 7.55 -3.06
N PRO A 332 -33.66 7.40 -1.90
CA PRO A 332 -35.04 6.92 -1.82
C PRO A 332 -36.07 7.66 -2.70
N GLU A 333 -35.79 8.92 -3.04
CA GLU A 333 -36.68 9.75 -3.86
C GLU A 333 -36.34 9.72 -5.37
N ALA A 334 -35.07 9.50 -5.76
CA ALA A 334 -34.65 9.50 -7.17
C ALA A 334 -33.25 8.88 -7.42
N SER A 335 -32.99 8.51 -8.69
CA SER A 335 -31.64 8.29 -9.25
C SER A 335 -31.11 9.55 -9.93
N TYR A 336 -29.79 9.69 -9.97
CA TYR A 336 -29.04 10.81 -10.54
C TYR A 336 -27.82 10.31 -11.30
N ASP A 337 -27.63 10.81 -12.52
CA ASP A 337 -26.59 10.39 -13.47
C ASP A 337 -25.89 11.61 -14.09
N GLY A 338 -24.64 11.43 -14.53
CA GLY A 338 -23.88 12.40 -15.33
C GLY A 338 -23.02 13.35 -14.50
N TYR A 339 -22.43 12.87 -13.40
CA TYR A 339 -21.51 13.63 -12.55
C TYR A 339 -20.04 13.50 -12.99
N GLY A 340 -19.73 13.94 -14.20
CA GLY A 340 -18.38 13.86 -14.80
C GLY A 340 -17.27 14.70 -14.13
N ASP A 341 -16.14 14.85 -14.83
CA ASP A 341 -14.89 15.40 -14.27
C ASP A 341 -15.08 16.78 -13.59
N GLY A 342 -14.51 16.90 -12.39
CA GLY A 342 -14.57 18.10 -11.58
C GLY A 342 -15.97 18.43 -11.02
N SER A 343 -16.93 17.49 -11.04
CA SER A 343 -18.27 17.71 -10.50
C SER A 343 -18.26 18.13 -9.02
N THR A 344 -19.29 18.87 -8.62
CA THR A 344 -19.49 19.31 -7.23
C THR A 344 -20.97 19.29 -6.95
N PHE A 345 -21.39 18.45 -6.01
CA PHE A 345 -22.79 18.24 -5.65
C PHE A 345 -22.91 17.83 -4.18
N THR A 346 -24.11 17.96 -3.63
CA THR A 346 -24.45 17.38 -2.32
C THR A 346 -25.74 16.60 -2.39
N CYS A 347 -25.73 15.38 -1.86
CA CYS A 347 -26.89 14.49 -1.78
C CYS A 347 -27.25 14.17 -0.33
N ASN A 348 -28.54 14.01 -0.09
CA ASN A 348 -29.14 13.37 1.08
C ASN A 348 -30.37 12.56 0.59
N PRO A 349 -31.15 11.87 1.44
CA PRO A 349 -32.27 11.04 0.96
C PRO A 349 -33.30 11.80 0.13
N ALA A 350 -33.53 13.08 0.44
CA ALA A 350 -34.48 13.94 -0.26
C ALA A 350 -33.97 14.41 -1.64
N GLY A 351 -32.73 14.08 -2.00
CA GLY A 351 -32.15 14.25 -3.34
C GLY A 351 -30.78 14.93 -3.37
N CYS A 352 -30.30 15.13 -4.59
CA CYS A 352 -29.02 15.80 -4.90
C CYS A 352 -29.22 17.24 -5.40
N SER A 353 -28.24 18.12 -5.12
CA SER A 353 -28.21 19.54 -5.52
C SER A 353 -26.83 20.05 -5.88
#